data_AF-A0A7C7CQG5-F1
#
_entry.id   AF-A0A7C7CQG5-F1
#
_cell.length_a   1.000
_cell.length_b   1.000
_cell.length_c   1.000
_cell.angle_alpha   90.00
_cell.angle_beta   90.00
_cell.angle_gamma   90.00
#
_symmetry.space_group_name_H-M   'P 1'
#
loop_
_entity.id
_entity.type
_entity.pdbx_description
1 polymer ?
#
loop_
_entity_poly.entity_id
_entity_poly.type
_entity_poly.pdbx_seq_one_letter_code
_entity_poly.pdbx_strand_id
1 'polypeptide(L)'
;MATLSTTGRQDALFSGAQLPVKVTGNEAMASSMWIPFLAMGFMIVVAAFVVGLANSGIAADYFTASKEAREAAVRGSDLATDRAFIESTKVWLPAFKFLGLGMILGGVTFLLATILGALRVGGGRVQEAL
;
A
#
# COMPACT_ATOMS: atom_id res chain seq x y z
N MET A 1 -13.36 -50.78 28.36
CA MET A 1 -12.41 -49.70 28.71
C MET A 1 -11.94 -49.06 27.43
N ALA A 2 -12.13 -47.75 27.31
CA ALA A 2 -12.08 -47.01 26.05
C ALA A 2 -10.66 -46.83 25.49
N THR A 3 -10.54 -47.11 24.20
CA THR A 3 -9.48 -46.73 23.28
C THR A 3 -9.53 -45.23 23.01
N LEU A 4 -8.44 -44.51 23.30
CA LEU A 4 -8.25 -43.12 22.86
C LEU A 4 -7.28 -43.11 21.68
N SER A 5 -7.84 -43.06 20.47
CA SER A 5 -7.14 -42.79 19.22
C SER A 5 -6.66 -41.33 19.21
N THR A 6 -5.35 -41.12 19.11
CA THR A 6 -4.74 -39.80 18.91
C THR A 6 -4.88 -39.42 17.43
N THR A 7 -6.07 -39.00 17.00
CA THR A 7 -6.39 -38.63 15.60
C THR A 7 -6.90 -37.19 15.51
N GLY A 8 -6.27 -36.24 16.20
CA GLY A 8 -6.78 -34.86 16.27
C GLY A 8 -5.73 -33.76 16.22
N ARG A 9 -4.53 -34.04 15.69
CA ARG A 9 -3.44 -33.04 15.61
C ARG A 9 -2.65 -33.14 14.31
N GLN A 10 -3.33 -33.41 13.19
CA GLN A 10 -2.71 -33.31 11.85
C GLN A 10 -3.50 -32.39 10.90
N ASP A 11 -4.69 -31.91 11.31
CA ASP A 11 -5.57 -31.05 10.51
C ASP A 11 -5.12 -29.58 10.47
N ALA A 12 -4.05 -29.22 11.19
CA ALA A 12 -3.44 -27.88 11.13
C ALA A 12 -2.42 -27.73 10.00
N LEU A 13 -2.18 -28.80 9.22
CA LEU A 13 -1.26 -28.81 8.08
C LEU A 13 -2.04 -29.07 6.79
N PHE A 14 -3.04 -28.23 6.49
CA PHE A 14 -3.52 -28.10 5.12
C PHE A 14 -2.43 -27.46 4.27
N SER A 15 -1.43 -28.28 3.93
CA SER A 15 -0.42 -27.99 2.92
C SER A 15 -1.12 -27.74 1.60
N GLY A 16 -0.80 -26.61 0.95
CA GLY A 16 -1.37 -26.19 -0.35
C GLY A 16 -1.08 -27.13 -1.53
N ALA A 17 -0.68 -28.37 -1.28
CA ALA A 17 -0.35 -29.39 -2.27
C ALA A 17 -1.55 -30.28 -2.66
N GLN A 18 -2.74 -30.09 -2.08
CA GLN A 18 -3.88 -31.00 -2.30
C GLN A 18 -5.16 -30.26 -2.69
N LEU A 19 -5.10 -29.49 -3.78
CA LEU A 19 -6.29 -29.06 -4.52
C LEU A 19 -6.21 -29.60 -5.95
N PRO A 20 -7.14 -30.48 -6.40
CA PRO A 20 -7.11 -31.12 -7.71
C PRO A 20 -7.66 -30.20 -8.81
N VAL A 21 -7.39 -28.91 -8.73
CA VAL A 21 -7.69 -27.96 -9.80
C VAL A 21 -6.47 -27.08 -9.97
N LYS A 22 -5.83 -27.22 -11.13
CA LYS A 22 -4.72 -26.41 -11.60
C LYS A 22 -5.20 -24.95 -11.59
N VAL A 23 -4.84 -24.18 -10.56
CA VAL A 23 -5.11 -22.74 -10.51
C VAL A 23 -4.55 -22.17 -11.81
N THR A 24 -5.43 -21.68 -12.69
CA THR A 24 -4.98 -21.12 -13.96
C THR A 24 -4.05 -19.95 -13.62
N GLY A 25 -2.91 -19.84 -14.29
CA GLY A 25 -1.81 -18.95 -13.88
C GLY A 25 -2.19 -17.48 -13.64
N ASN A 26 -3.33 -17.03 -14.16
CA ASN A 26 -3.86 -15.68 -14.00
C ASN A 26 -4.50 -15.42 -12.62
N GLU A 27 -5.08 -16.42 -11.97
CA GLU A 27 -5.69 -16.28 -10.62
C GLU A 27 -4.62 -16.25 -9.52
N ALA A 28 -3.55 -17.03 -9.67
CA ALA A 28 -2.40 -17.02 -8.76
C ALA A 28 -1.66 -15.66 -8.79
N MET A 29 -1.61 -15.01 -9.95
CA MET A 29 -0.96 -13.70 -10.09
C MET A 29 -1.74 -12.61 -9.34
N ALA A 30 -3.08 -12.55 -9.47
CA ALA A 30 -3.89 -11.59 -8.72
C ALA A 30 -3.81 -11.83 -7.19
N SER A 31 -3.85 -13.10 -6.77
CA SER A 31 -3.70 -13.52 -5.37
C SER A 31 -2.38 -13.10 -4.74
N SER A 32 -1.31 -13.01 -5.52
CA SER A 32 0.01 -12.62 -5.02
C SER A 32 0.23 -11.10 -5.08
N MET A 33 -0.39 -10.41 -6.05
CA MET A 33 -0.09 -9.00 -6.33
C MET A 33 -0.85 -7.98 -5.49
N TRP A 34 -1.95 -8.35 -4.82
CA TRP A 34 -2.70 -7.38 -4.00
C TRP A 34 -1.90 -6.87 -2.79
N ILE A 35 -1.16 -7.76 -2.10
CA ILE A 35 -0.33 -7.41 -0.92
C ILE A 35 0.74 -6.37 -1.28
N PRO A 36 1.62 -6.60 -2.28
CA PRO A 36 2.66 -5.63 -2.61
C PRO A 36 2.09 -4.31 -3.10
N PHE A 37 0.99 -4.30 -3.88
CA PHE A 37 0.37 -3.06 -4.33
C PHE A 37 -0.19 -2.22 -3.17
N LEU A 38 -0.90 -2.85 -2.23
CA LEU A 38 -1.41 -2.17 -1.05
C LEU A 38 -0.27 -1.67 -0.16
N ALA A 39 0.73 -2.51 0.10
CA ALA A 39 1.87 -2.16 0.94
C ALA A 39 2.66 -0.99 0.34
N MET A 40 3.01 -1.06 -0.95
CA MET A 40 3.75 0.01 -1.62
C MET A 40 2.92 1.30 -1.70
N GLY A 41 1.64 1.21 -2.04
CA GLY A 41 0.75 2.36 -2.09
C GLY A 41 0.62 3.05 -0.72
N PHE A 42 0.44 2.26 0.35
CA PHE A 42 0.39 2.78 1.71
C PHE A 42 1.72 3.42 2.13
N MET A 43 2.85 2.76 1.86
CA MET A 43 4.18 3.30 2.16
C MET A 43 4.44 4.63 1.44
N ILE A 44 4.01 4.78 0.19
CA ILE A 44 4.10 6.05 -0.55
C ILE A 44 3.29 7.15 0.13
N VAL A 45 2.06 6.85 0.57
CA VAL A 45 1.21 7.83 1.26
C VAL A 45 1.84 8.26 2.59
N VAL A 46 2.40 7.31 3.36
CA VAL A 46 3.12 7.61 4.60
C VAL A 46 4.36 8.46 4.33
N ALA A 47 5.16 8.12 3.32
CA ALA A 47 6.33 8.92 2.94
C ALA A 47 5.93 10.34 2.51
N ALA A 48 4.87 10.47 1.71
CA ALA A 48 4.33 11.77 1.30
C ALA A 48 3.83 12.59 2.50
N PHE A 49 3.25 11.93 3.49
CA PHE A 49 2.84 12.57 4.75
C PHE A 49 4.05 13.09 5.55
N VAL A 50 5.10 12.29 5.68
CA VAL A 50 6.35 12.69 6.38
C VAL A 50 7.00 13.89 5.69
N VAL A 51 7.12 13.86 4.36
CA VAL A 51 7.65 14.99 3.58
C VAL A 51 6.76 16.23 3.74
N GLY A 52 5.44 16.07 3.70
CA GLY A 52 4.49 17.15 3.93
C GLY A 52 4.63 17.77 5.33
N LEU A 53 4.86 16.94 6.36
CA LEU A 53 5.09 17.38 7.73
C LEU A 53 6.40 18.18 7.84
N ALA A 54 7.50 17.68 7.28
CA ALA A 54 8.77 18.40 7.25
C ALA A 54 8.64 19.74 6.52
N ASN A 55 7.98 19.76 5.36
CA ASN A 55 7.70 20.98 4.60
C ASN A 55 6.84 21.97 5.39
N SER A 56 5.89 21.50 6.20
CA SER A 56 5.09 22.35 7.08
C SER A 56 5.94 23.03 8.15
N GLY A 57 6.90 22.32 8.75
CA GLY A 57 7.82 22.89 9.74
C GLY A 57 8.71 23.98 9.13
N ILE A 58 9.36 23.66 8.01
CA ILE A 58 10.22 24.61 7.27
C ILE A 58 9.41 25.85 6.83
N ALA A 59 8.19 25.65 6.33
CA ALA A 59 7.33 26.77 5.96
C ALA A 59 6.98 27.66 7.17
N ALA A 60 6.66 27.06 8.32
CA ALA A 60 6.36 27.82 9.54
C ALA A 60 7.55 28.72 9.93
N ASP A 61 8.76 28.17 9.96
CA ASP A 61 9.99 28.90 10.28
C ASP A 61 10.30 29.97 9.23
N TYR A 62 10.22 29.63 7.95
CA TYR A 62 10.45 30.55 6.83
C TYR A 62 9.55 31.79 6.88
N PHE A 63 8.28 31.62 7.25
CA PHE A 63 7.32 32.72 7.32
C PHE A 63 7.41 33.59 8.58
N THR A 64 8.24 33.20 9.57
CA THR A 64 8.57 34.09 10.71
C THR A 64 9.47 35.26 10.30
N ALA A 65 10.27 35.10 9.25
CA ALA A 65 11.13 36.16 8.73
C ALA A 65 10.31 37.29 8.10
N SER A 66 10.80 38.53 8.21
CA SER A 66 10.14 39.68 7.55
C SER A 66 10.11 39.50 6.03
N LYS A 67 9.14 40.14 5.38
CA LYS A 67 9.03 40.07 3.93
C LYS A 67 10.28 40.65 3.25
N GLU A 68 10.87 41.73 3.79
CA GLU A 68 12.09 42.30 3.22
C GLU A 68 13.25 41.29 3.29
N ALA A 69 13.41 40.58 4.41
CA ALA A 69 14.46 39.58 4.58
C ALA A 69 14.31 38.40 3.59
N ARG A 70 13.07 37.98 3.31
CA ARG A 70 12.78 36.89 2.36
C ARG A 70 13.04 37.26 0.90
N GLU A 71 12.72 38.49 0.50
CA GLU A 71 12.96 38.94 -0.89
C GLU A 71 14.41 39.37 -1.12
N ALA A 72 15.12 39.82 -0.08
CA ALA A 72 16.54 40.13 -0.14
C ALA A 72 17.45 38.89 0.02
N ALA A 73 16.87 37.69 0.18
CA ALA A 73 17.62 36.46 0.40
C ALA A 73 18.57 36.16 -0.77
N VAL A 74 19.86 36.09 -0.47
CA VAL A 74 20.91 35.81 -1.45
C VAL A 74 21.00 34.31 -1.70
N ARG A 75 21.44 33.91 -2.90
CA ARG A 75 21.66 32.51 -3.26
C ARG A 75 22.58 31.82 -2.25
N GLY A 76 22.17 30.65 -1.77
CA GLY A 76 22.92 29.87 -0.79
C GLY A 76 22.66 30.26 0.67
N SER A 77 21.81 31.25 0.93
CA SER A 77 21.29 31.50 2.28
C SER A 77 20.27 30.42 2.68
N ASP A 78 20.07 30.26 3.99
CA ASP A 78 19.07 29.35 4.54
C ASP A 78 17.66 29.68 4.03
N LEU A 79 17.29 30.96 4.04
CA LEU A 79 16.01 31.44 3.49
C LEU A 79 15.82 31.09 2.01
N ALA A 80 16.87 31.20 1.20
CA ALA A 80 16.79 30.82 -0.21
C ALA A 80 16.63 29.30 -0.39
N THR A 81 17.26 28.51 0.49
CA THR A 81 17.16 27.04 0.51
C THR A 81 15.77 26.59 0.95
N ASP A 82 15.23 27.18 2.01
CA ASP A 82 13.88 26.91 2.51
C ASP A 82 12.83 27.23 1.45
N ARG A 83 12.93 28.40 0.80
CA ARG A 83 12.04 28.78 -0.30
C ARG A 83 12.10 27.75 -1.44
N ALA A 84 13.29 27.32 -1.83
CA ALA A 84 13.46 26.32 -2.89
C ALA A 84 12.86 24.96 -2.50
N PHE A 85 13.03 24.53 -1.25
CA PHE A 85 12.44 23.29 -0.75
C PHE A 85 10.91 23.36 -0.73
N ILE A 86 10.34 24.47 -0.25
CA ILE A 86 8.89 24.69 -0.20
C ILE A 86 8.27 24.68 -1.59
N GLU A 87 8.84 25.45 -2.51
CA GLU A 87 8.28 25.57 -3.86
C GLU A 87 8.46 24.28 -4.67
N SER A 88 9.61 23.61 -4.56
CA SER A 88 9.80 22.31 -5.23
C SER A 88 8.85 21.24 -4.69
N THR A 89 8.70 21.14 -3.36
CA THR A 89 7.82 20.15 -2.73
C THR A 89 6.36 20.32 -3.13
N LYS A 90 5.86 21.56 -3.23
CA LYS A 90 4.49 21.85 -3.71
C LYS A 90 4.21 21.30 -5.10
N VAL A 91 5.23 21.23 -5.96
CA VAL A 91 5.07 20.80 -7.35
C VAL A 91 4.93 19.27 -7.47
N TRP A 92 5.79 18.49 -6.81
CA TRP A 92 5.84 17.04 -7.02
C TRP A 92 5.06 16.23 -5.99
N LEU A 93 4.93 16.73 -4.75
CA LEU A 93 4.34 15.97 -3.64
C LEU A 93 2.88 15.54 -3.90
N PRO A 94 2.01 16.39 -4.50
CA PRO A 94 0.64 15.97 -4.82
C PRO A 94 0.60 14.77 -5.78
N ALA A 95 1.39 14.82 -6.85
CA ALA A 95 1.47 13.73 -7.84
C ALA A 95 1.96 12.43 -7.21
N PHE A 96 2.98 12.51 -6.35
CA PHE A 96 3.49 11.36 -5.61
C PHE A 96 2.43 10.75 -4.67
N LYS A 97 1.64 11.60 -4.00
CA LYS A 97 0.54 11.14 -3.15
C LYS A 97 -0.55 10.43 -3.96
N PHE A 98 -0.89 10.96 -5.14
CA PHE A 98 -1.86 10.33 -6.05
C PHE A 98 -1.35 9.00 -6.60
N LEU A 99 -0.06 8.85 -6.85
CA LEU A 99 0.53 7.56 -7.22
C LEU A 99 0.29 6.51 -6.14
N GLY A 100 0.54 6.87 -4.87
CA GLY A 100 0.28 5.98 -3.73
C GLY A 100 -1.20 5.58 -3.62
N LEU A 101 -2.10 6.56 -3.72
CA LEU A 101 -3.55 6.32 -3.74
C LEU A 101 -3.97 5.41 -4.90
N GLY A 102 -3.41 5.64 -6.10
CA GLY A 102 -3.67 4.82 -7.28
C GLY A 102 -3.23 3.37 -7.09
N MET A 103 -2.07 3.14 -6.47
CA MET A 103 -1.62 1.78 -6.14
C MET A 103 -2.47 1.11 -5.06
N ILE A 104 -2.95 1.85 -4.06
CA ILE A 104 -3.91 1.31 -3.08
C ILE A 104 -5.17 0.85 -3.80
N LEU A 105 -5.76 1.69 -4.66
CA LEU A 105 -6.98 1.32 -5.42
C LEU A 105 -6.73 0.12 -6.35
N GLY A 106 -5.56 0.07 -7.01
CA GLY A 106 -5.15 -1.08 -7.79
C GLY A 106 -5.02 -2.35 -6.94
N GLY A 107 -4.42 -2.26 -5.76
CA GLY A 107 -4.32 -3.36 -4.79
C GLY A 107 -5.68 -3.85 -4.31
N VAL A 108 -6.61 -2.93 -4.03
CA VAL A 108 -8.01 -3.28 -3.69
C VAL A 108 -8.67 -4.05 -4.84
N THR A 109 -8.42 -3.65 -6.08
CA THR A 109 -8.98 -4.34 -7.26
C THR A 109 -8.44 -5.77 -7.38
N PHE A 110 -7.14 -5.98 -7.18
CA PHE A 110 -6.56 -7.34 -7.14
C PHE A 110 -7.10 -8.18 -5.98
N LEU A 111 -7.33 -7.57 -4.81
CA LEU A 111 -7.92 -8.25 -3.67
C LEU A 111 -9.36 -8.72 -3.98
N LEU A 112 -10.18 -7.85 -4.56
CA LEU A 112 -11.55 -8.21 -4.95
C LEU A 112 -11.57 -9.33 -6.01
N ALA A 113 -10.66 -9.29 -6.98
CA ALA A 113 -10.51 -10.36 -7.97
C ALA A 113 -10.15 -11.70 -7.31
N THR A 114 -9.28 -11.67 -6.31
CA THR A 114 -8.90 -12.87 -5.53
C THR A 114 -10.09 -13.44 -4.76
N ILE A 115 -10.87 -12.58 -4.11
CA ILE A 115 -12.10 -12.98 -3.40
C ILE A 115 -13.10 -13.60 -4.37
N LEU A 116 -13.32 -12.99 -5.55
CA LEU A 116 -14.23 -13.51 -6.55
C LEU A 116 -13.81 -14.90 -7.05
N GLY A 117 -12.52 -15.12 -7.28
CA GLY A 117 -11.97 -16.44 -7.63
C GLY A 117 -12.25 -17.49 -6.55
N ALA A 118 -12.01 -17.14 -5.27
CA ALA A 118 -12.29 -18.04 -4.16
C ALA A 118 -13.79 -18.38 -4.02
N LEU A 119 -14.67 -17.39 -4.20
CA LEU A 119 -16.13 -17.59 -4.17
C LEU A 119 -16.61 -18.47 -5.33
N ARG A 120 -16.05 -18.32 -6.53
CA ARG A 120 -16.38 -19.16 -7.69
C ARG A 120 -16.07 -20.64 -7.43
N VAL A 121 -14.89 -20.92 -6.88
CA VAL A 121 -14.49 -22.29 -6.51
C VAL A 121 -15.36 -22.83 -5.38
N GLY A 122 -15.62 -22.03 -4.35
CA GLY A 122 -16.51 -22.40 -3.24
C GLY A 122 -17.91 -22.76 -3.70
N GLY A 123 -18.49 -21.97 -4.61
CA GLY A 123 -19.83 -22.22 -5.17
C GLY A 123 -19.94 -23.52 -5.97
N GLY A 124 -18.93 -23.84 -6.81
CA GLY A 124 -18.91 -25.09 -7.57
C GLY A 124 -18.91 -26.33 -6.67
N ARG A 125 -18.14 -26.31 -5.58
CA ARG A 125 -18.08 -27.41 -4.61
C ARG A 125 -19.41 -27.66 -3.89
N VAL A 126 -20.19 -26.61 -3.64
CA VAL A 126 -21.53 -26.75 -3.02
C VAL A 126 -22.50 -27.38 -4.01
N GLN A 127 -22.40 -27.06 -5.31
CA GLN A 127 -23.24 -27.65 -6.34
C GLN A 127 -22.92 -29.13 -6.59
N GLU A 128 -21.66 -29.54 -6.49
CA GLU A 128 -21.25 -30.95 -6.62
C GLU A 128 -21.69 -31.84 -5.44
N ALA A 129 -22.00 -31.24 -4.28
CA ALA A 129 -22.41 -31.95 -3.07
C ALA A 129 -23.93 -32.17 -2.97
N LEU A 130 -24.71 -31.67 -3.95
CA LEU A 130 -26.16 -31.83 -4.08
C LEU A 130 -26.51 -32.92 -5.10
#